data_AF-A0A9N7QMI6-F1
#
_entry.id   AF-A0A9N7QMI6-F1
#
_cell.length_a   1.000
_cell.length_b   1.000
_cell.length_c   1.000
_cell.angle_alpha   90.00
_cell.angle_beta   90.00
_cell.angle_gamma   90.00
#
_symmetry.space_group_name_H-M   'P 1'
#
loop_
_entity.id
_entity.type
_entity.pdbx_description
1 polymer ?
#
loop_
_entity_poly.entity_id
_entity_poly.type
_entity_poly.pdbx_seq_one_letter_code
_entity_poly.pdbx_strand_id
1 'polypeptide(L)' 'MHNLRSDARAHVEVGTDAFDVTARELPPAERDELFPKVAAAAGFGDYQAKTSRVIPLFELQRA' A
#
# COMPACT_ATOMS: atom_id res chain seq x y z
N MET A 1 -3.25 5.15 -7.71
CA MET A 1 -4.18 5.34 -6.58
C MET A 1 -5.61 5.59 -7.03
N HIS A 2 -5.88 6.57 -7.91
CA HIS A 2 -7.26 6.94 -8.27
C HIS A 2 -8.12 5.72 -8.65
N ASN A 3 -7.55 4.78 -9.42
CA ASN A 3 -8.20 3.54 -9.80
C ASN A 3 -8.60 2.68 -8.60
N LEU A 4 -7.68 2.36 -7.68
CA LEU A 4 -7.98 1.55 -6.49
C LEU A 4 -8.95 2.21 -5.50
N ARG A 5 -9.04 3.55 -5.51
CA ARG A 5 -10.06 4.28 -4.76
C ARG A 5 -11.44 4.22 -5.42
N SER A 6 -11.49 4.02 -6.75
CA SER A 6 -12.74 3.93 -7.51
C SER A 6 -13.23 2.49 -7.62
N ASP A 7 -12.32 1.52 -7.76
CA ASP A 7 -12.57 0.08 -7.76
C ASP A 7 -11.43 -0.59 -7.01
N ALA A 8 -11.73 -1.12 -5.82
CA ALA A 8 -10.74 -1.72 -4.92
C ALA A 8 -10.19 -3.06 -5.41
N ARG A 9 -10.77 -3.67 -6.44
CA ARG A 9 -10.35 -4.99 -6.93
C ARG A 9 -9.11 -4.85 -7.79
N ALA A 10 -8.17 -5.78 -7.61
CA ALA A 10 -6.98 -5.87 -8.44
C ALA A 10 -6.55 -7.33 -8.61
N HIS A 11 -5.84 -7.59 -9.71
CA HIS A 11 -5.09 -8.82 -9.88
C HIS A 11 -3.61 -8.52 -9.62
N VAL A 12 -2.93 -9.36 -8.84
CA VAL A 12 -1.52 -9.16 -8.49
C VAL A 12 -0.70 -10.40 -8.79
N GLU A 13 0.56 -10.17 -9.16
CA GLU A 13 1.57 -11.21 -9.37
C GLU A 13 2.64 -11.07 -8.30
N VAL A 14 2.90 -12.15 -7.56
CA VAL A 14 3.91 -12.20 -6.49
C VAL A 14 4.76 -13.45 -6.69
N GLY A 15 6.00 -13.26 -7.16
CA GLY A 15 6.87 -14.38 -7.52
C GLY A 15 6.28 -15.16 -8.69
N THR A 16 5.89 -16.41 -8.44
CA THR A 16 5.22 -17.29 -9.42
C THR A 16 3.71 -17.37 -9.26
N ASP A 17 3.15 -16.71 -8.24
CA ASP A 17 1.73 -16.74 -7.94
C ASP A 17 1.01 -15.55 -8.56
N ALA A 18 -0.20 -15.78 -9.04
CA ALA A 18 -1.10 -14.74 -9.54
C ALA A 18 -2.50 -14.94 -8.93
N PHE A 19 -3.08 -13.89 -8.35
CA PHE A 19 -4.36 -13.99 -7.63
C PHE A 19 -5.06 -12.64 -7.51
N ASP A 20 -6.37 -12.71 -7.31
CA ASP A 20 -7.21 -11.54 -7.09
C ASP A 20 -7.14 -11.08 -5.63
N VAL A 21 -7.17 -9.76 -5.46
CA VAL A 21 -7.15 -9.09 -4.17
C VAL A 21 -8.17 -7.96 -4.12
N THR A 22 -8.57 -7.63 -2.90
CA THR A 22 -9.25 -6.36 -2.59
C THR A 22 -8.28 -5.45 -1.84
N ALA A 23 -8.06 -4.25 -2.37
CA ALA A 23 -7.21 -3.24 -1.79
C ALA A 23 -7.98 -2.39 -0.77
N ARG A 24 -7.47 -2.31 0.46
CA ARG A 24 -7.99 -1.44 1.51
C ARG A 24 -6.99 -0.33 1.78
N GLU A 25 -7.37 0.92 1.52
CA GLU A 25 -6.55 2.05 1.93
C GLU A 25 -6.53 2.12 3.46
N LEU A 26 -5.33 2.18 4.04
CA LEU A 26 -5.18 2.24 5.49
C LEU A 26 -5.59 3.63 6.01
N PRO A 27 -6.43 3.71 7.05
CA PRO A 27 -6.66 4.95 7.78
C PRO A 27 -5.34 5.53 8.32
N PRO A 28 -5.27 6.86 8.56
CA PRO A 28 -4.03 7.51 8.97
C PRO A 28 -3.35 6.87 10.19
N ALA A 29 -4.10 6.51 11.22
CA ALA A 29 -3.55 5.89 12.43
C ALA A 29 -2.87 4.53 12.14
N GLU A 30 -3.57 3.62 11.47
CA GLU A 30 -3.00 2.31 11.07
C GLU A 30 -1.80 2.48 10.14
N ARG A 31 -1.89 3.43 9.21
CA ARG A 31 -0.81 3.74 8.27
C ARG A 31 0.43 4.22 9.01
N ASP A 32 0.31 5.12 9.98
CA ASP A 32 1.45 5.72 10.66
C ASP A 32 2.22 4.70 11.50
N GLU A 33 1.53 3.68 12.02
CA GLU A 33 2.16 2.55 12.71
C GLU A 33 2.91 1.59 11.76
N LEU A 34 2.38 1.38 10.55
CA LEU A 34 2.88 0.37 9.61
C LEU A 34 3.90 0.94 8.61
N PHE A 35 3.75 2.19 8.19
CA PHE A 35 4.54 2.79 7.14
C PHE A 35 6.05 2.76 7.41
N PRO A 36 6.56 3.06 8.63
CA PRO A 36 8.00 2.97 8.88
C PRO A 36 8.58 1.58 8.63
N LYS A 37 7.82 0.52 8.99
CA LYS A 37 8.24 -0.88 8.81
C LYS A 37 8.27 -1.24 7.33
N VAL A 38 7.21 -0.88 6.59
CA VAL A 38 7.11 -1.13 5.14
C VAL A 38 8.18 -0.36 4.37
N ALA A 39 8.38 0.92 4.72
CA ALA A 39 9.36 1.78 4.07
C ALA A 39 10.80 1.27 4.30
N ALA A 40 11.11 0.75 5.50
CA ALA A 40 12.42 0.16 5.76
C ALA A 40 12.66 -1.12 4.93
N ALA A 41 11.66 -2.01 4.87
CA ALA A 41 11.76 -3.27 4.12
C ALA A 41 11.88 -3.07 2.60
N ALA A 42 11.26 -2.02 2.06
CA ALA A 42 11.26 -1.70 0.63
C ALA A 42 12.35 -0.69 0.21
N GLY A 43 13.18 -0.20 1.14
CA GLY A 43 14.21 0.81 0.85
C GLY A 43 13.67 2.23 0.59
N PHE A 44 12.45 2.53 1.05
CA PHE A 44 11.75 3.81 0.86
C PHE A 44 11.77 4.73 2.09
N GLY A 45 12.65 4.49 3.06
CA GLY A 45 12.68 5.23 4.34
C GLY A 45 12.61 6.75 4.20
N ASP A 46 13.28 7.32 3.19
CA ASP A 46 13.35 8.78 2.99
C ASP A 46 12.21 9.35 2.14
N TYR A 47 11.33 8.51 1.59
CA TYR A 47 10.38 8.97 0.57
C TYR A 47 9.36 9.95 1.14
N GLN A 48 8.89 9.70 2.36
CA GLN A 48 7.97 10.61 3.02
C GLN A 48 8.62 11.95 3.35
N ALA A 49 9.91 11.99 3.68
CA ALA A 49 10.63 13.24 3.97
C ALA A 49 10.80 14.13 2.72
N LYS A 50 10.72 13.53 1.53
CA LYS A 50 10.85 14.23 0.24
C LYS A 50 9.54 14.85 -0.25
N THR A 51 8.45 14.73 0.50
CA THR A 51 7.12 15.24 0.10
C THR A 51 6.32 15.73 1.30
N SER A 52 5.54 16.80 1.11
CA SER A 52 4.56 17.27 2.11
C SER A 52 3.29 16.42 2.13
N ARG A 53 2.96 15.71 1.04
CA ARG A 53 1.80 14.82 0.99
C ARG A 53 2.09 13.53 1.76
N VAL A 54 1.11 13.03 2.52
CA VAL A 54 1.16 11.69 3.10
C VAL A 54 1.14 10.65 1.97
N ILE A 55 2.14 9.78 1.95
CA ILE A 55 2.18 8.67 0.99
C ILE A 55 1.14 7.63 1.44
N PRO A 56 0.15 7.33 0.58
CA PRO A 56 -0.91 6.38 0.93
C PRO A 56 -0.37 4.96 0.97
N LEU A 57 -0.94 4.16 1.86
CA LEU A 57 -0.60 2.75 2.04
C LEU A 57 -1.88 1.92 1.90
N PHE A 58 -1.79 0.83 1.14
CA PHE A 58 -2.89 -0.09 0.91
C PHE A 58 -2.52 -1.46 1.46
N GLU A 59 -3.44 -2.07 2.19
CA GLU A 59 -3.41 -3.49 2.50
C GLU A 59 -4.09 -4.26 1.35
N LEU A 60 -3.45 -5.32 0.87
CA LEU A 60 -4.02 -6.19 -0.16
C LEU A 60 -4.51 -7.48 0.49
N GLN A 61 -5.82 -7.69 0.46
CA GLN A 61 -6.46 -8.86 1.05
C GLN A 61 -6.81 -9.84 -0.08
N ARG A 62 -6.35 -11.09 0.02
CA ARG A 62 -6.77 -12.14 -0.92
C ARG A 62 -8.27 -12.33 -0.82
N ALA A 63 -8.94 -12.37 -1.98
CA ALA A 63 -10.37 -12.63 -2.08
C ALA A 63 -10.71 -14.10 -1.75
#